data_AF-A0A7S4JQV3-F1
#
_entry.id   AF-A0A7S4JQV3-F1
#
_cell.length_a   1.000
_cell.length_b   1.000
_cell.length_c   1.000
_cell.angle_alpha   90.00
_cell.angle_beta   90.00
_cell.angle_gamma   90.00
#
_symmetry.space_group_name_H-M   'P 1'
#
loop_
_entity.id
_entity.type
_entity.pdbx_description
1 polymer ?
#
loop_
_entity_poly.entity_id
_entity_poly.type
_entity_poly.pdbx_seq_one_letter_code
_entity_poly.pdbx_strand_id
1 'polypeptide(L)'
;ADYCHRKLVYLLNVPPPERPKGKEALKAQLLKESEEDYLVAQERTVGMSCAVCTLSIIRFLTDHLASLPLAVTARILDTYDLLMLLGPLLELKPWQATSEDGEMRRFANGQWVRVPDGETHKLPKCEIQAWLAVHNLVCDPNVRRRYQFNSFRKNVLLRLRGFLHESVVDQIPVLVDLQRSLDEMTLSEAPNAAEGKPAY
;
A
#
# COMPACT_ATOMS: atom_id res chain seq x y z
N ALA A 1 12.20 4.49 -9.60
CA ALA A 1 12.07 3.50 -8.50
C ALA A 1 12.39 4.14 -7.15
N ASP A 2 13.57 4.74 -6.97
CA ASP A 2 14.04 5.33 -5.70
C ASP A 2 13.09 6.31 -5.02
N TYR A 3 12.53 7.25 -5.80
CA TYR A 3 11.59 8.23 -5.28
C TYR A 3 10.32 7.56 -4.75
N CYS A 4 9.74 6.65 -5.54
CA CYS A 4 8.55 5.88 -5.14
C CYS A 4 8.82 5.05 -3.88
N HIS A 5 9.97 4.38 -3.80
CA HIS A 5 10.39 3.64 -2.61
C HIS A 5 10.38 4.54 -1.36
N ARG A 6 11.06 5.69 -1.40
CA ARG A 6 11.09 6.64 -0.27
C ARG A 6 9.70 7.11 0.14
N LYS A 7 8.81 7.30 -0.84
CA LYS A 7 7.43 7.71 -0.58
C LYS A 7 6.55 6.59 0.00
N LEU A 8 6.75 5.35 -0.39
CA LEU A 8 6.09 4.21 0.26
C LEU A 8 6.57 4.02 1.70
N VAL A 9 7.88 4.13 1.93
CA VAL A 9 8.44 4.12 3.30
C VAL A 9 7.85 5.26 4.13
N TYR A 10 7.70 6.45 3.54
CA TYR A 10 6.99 7.54 4.20
C TYR A 10 5.55 7.15 4.56
N LEU A 11 4.76 6.58 3.64
CA LEU A 11 3.37 6.15 3.94
C LEU A 11 3.28 5.14 5.08
N LEU A 12 4.24 4.22 5.22
CA LEU A 12 4.28 3.26 6.32
C LEU A 12 4.48 3.91 7.70
N ASN A 13 5.02 5.13 7.72
CA ASN A 13 5.39 5.85 8.94
C ASN A 13 4.57 7.13 9.16
N VAL A 14 3.61 7.44 8.28
CA VAL A 14 2.74 8.60 8.46
C VAL A 14 1.82 8.33 9.65
N PRO A 15 1.77 9.23 10.66
CA PRO A 15 0.85 9.08 11.76
C PRO A 15 -0.60 9.21 11.26
N PRO A 16 -1.55 8.50 11.88
CA PRO A 16 -2.97 8.72 11.62
C PRO A 16 -3.33 10.21 11.76
N PRO A 17 -4.25 10.73 10.94
CA PRO A 17 -4.67 12.13 11.07
C PRO A 17 -5.32 12.36 12.43
N GLU A 18 -4.78 13.32 13.19
CA GLU A 18 -5.39 13.75 14.44
C GLU A 18 -6.66 14.55 14.16
N ARG A 19 -7.73 14.26 14.89
CA ARG A 19 -8.97 15.03 14.82
C ARG A 19 -9.51 15.29 16.22
N PRO A 20 -9.82 16.56 16.56
CA PRO A 20 -10.49 16.88 17.82
C PRO A 20 -11.90 16.29 17.89
N LYS A 21 -12.30 15.91 19.10
CA LYS A 21 -13.63 15.36 19.39
C LYS A 21 -14.70 16.45 19.35
N GLY A 22 -15.63 16.35 18.41
CA GLY A 22 -16.75 17.28 18.28
C GLY A 22 -16.43 18.64 17.63
N LYS A 23 -17.49 19.39 17.31
CA LYS A 23 -17.39 20.67 16.59
C LYS A 23 -16.69 21.76 17.39
N GLU A 24 -16.85 21.76 18.71
CA GLU A 24 -16.29 22.78 19.59
C GLU A 24 -14.77 22.65 19.73
N ALA A 25 -14.26 21.43 19.93
CA ALA A 25 -12.83 21.18 19.98
C ALA A 25 -12.15 21.47 18.63
N LEU A 26 -12.82 21.15 17.52
CA LEU A 26 -12.35 21.50 16.18
C LEU A 26 -12.26 23.02 15.99
N LYS A 27 -13.31 23.75 16.40
CA LYS A 27 -13.30 25.22 16.34
C LYS A 27 -12.20 25.81 17.22
N ALA A 28 -11.99 25.27 18.41
CA ALA A 28 -10.94 25.71 19.32
C ALA A 28 -9.53 25.44 18.77
N GLN A 29 -9.32 24.31 18.08
CA GLN A 29 -8.05 24.01 17.40
C GLN A 29 -7.80 25.01 16.25
N LEU A 30 -8.80 25.22 15.38
CA LEU A 30 -8.69 26.16 14.25
C LEU A 30 -8.43 27.60 14.70
N LEU A 31 -8.98 28.01 15.86
CA LEU A 31 -8.72 29.33 16.45
C LEU A 31 -7.32 29.48 17.06
N LYS A 32 -6.67 28.37 17.41
CA LYS A 32 -5.33 28.32 18.00
C LYS A 32 -4.22 28.02 16.99
N GLU A 33 -4.59 27.61 15.78
CA GLU A 33 -3.66 27.25 14.72
C GLU A 33 -2.83 28.47 14.32
N SER A 34 -1.51 28.36 14.49
CA SER A 34 -0.58 29.39 14.03
C SER A 34 -0.33 29.27 12.51
N GLU A 35 0.24 30.31 11.91
CA GLU A 35 0.67 30.24 10.50
C GLU A 35 1.71 29.14 10.27
N GLU A 36 2.59 28.90 11.25
CA GLU A 36 3.59 27.83 11.19
C GLU A 36 2.93 26.44 11.22
N ASP A 37 1.95 26.23 12.11
CA ASP A 37 1.19 24.97 12.17
C ASP A 37 0.47 24.69 10.85
N TYR A 38 -0.12 25.72 10.25
CA TYR A 38 -0.78 25.63 8.95
C TYR A 38 0.19 25.20 7.84
N LEU A 39 1.38 25.81 7.78
CA LEU A 39 2.41 25.47 6.78
C LEU A 39 2.90 24.02 6.96
N VAL A 40 3.10 23.57 8.21
CA VAL A 40 3.48 22.18 8.50
C VAL A 40 2.37 21.21 8.08
N ALA A 41 1.10 21.54 8.33
CA ALA A 41 -0.03 20.73 7.89
C ALA A 41 -0.15 20.67 6.35
N GLN A 42 0.12 21.79 5.68
CA GLN A 42 0.13 21.87 4.22
C GLN A 42 1.27 21.03 3.63
N GLU A 43 2.49 21.11 4.18
CA GLU A 43 3.63 20.29 3.77
C GLU A 43 3.30 18.79 3.91
N ARG A 44 2.72 18.38 5.04
CA ARG A 44 2.28 17.00 5.26
C ARG A 44 1.24 16.57 4.23
N THR A 45 0.29 17.43 3.91
CA THR A 45 -0.75 17.16 2.90
C THR A 45 -0.16 16.98 1.50
N VAL A 46 0.82 17.80 1.12
CA VAL A 46 1.55 17.65 -0.15
C VAL A 46 2.36 16.36 -0.13
N GLY A 47 3.06 16.08 0.97
CA GLY A 47 3.84 14.86 1.17
C GLY A 47 2.99 13.60 0.98
N MET A 48 1.83 13.56 1.63
CA MET A 48 0.83 12.50 1.52
C MET A 48 0.30 12.36 0.09
N SER A 49 -0.03 13.47 -0.57
CA SER A 49 -0.52 13.48 -1.95
C SER A 49 0.50 12.88 -2.92
N CYS A 50 1.74 13.34 -2.85
CA CYS A 50 2.81 12.78 -3.66
C CYS A 50 2.97 11.28 -3.40
N ALA A 51 2.92 10.86 -2.14
CA ALA A 51 3.16 9.48 -1.77
C ALA A 51 2.04 8.54 -2.23
N VAL A 52 0.78 8.94 -2.06
CA VAL A 52 -0.36 8.20 -2.60
C VAL A 52 -0.31 8.10 -4.12
N CYS A 53 0.10 9.16 -4.83
CA CYS A 53 0.29 9.12 -6.28
C CYS A 53 1.38 8.13 -6.72
N THR A 54 2.41 7.90 -5.89
CA THR A 54 3.47 6.94 -6.25
C THR A 54 2.98 5.49 -6.33
N LEU A 55 1.86 5.14 -5.70
CA LEU A 55 1.26 3.81 -5.84
C LEU A 55 0.83 3.54 -7.28
N SER A 56 0.25 4.53 -7.96
CA SER A 56 -0.10 4.43 -9.38
C SER A 56 1.14 4.24 -10.26
N ILE A 57 2.22 4.98 -9.97
CA ILE A 57 3.49 4.85 -10.69
C ILE A 57 4.08 3.46 -10.49
N ILE A 58 4.07 2.96 -9.24
CA ILE A 58 4.55 1.63 -8.90
C ILE A 58 3.73 0.56 -9.62
N ARG A 59 2.39 0.63 -9.56
CA ARG A 59 1.51 -0.28 -10.28
C ARG A 59 1.87 -0.30 -11.77
N PHE A 60 2.08 0.87 -12.39
CA PHE A 60 2.44 0.96 -13.80
C PHE A 60 3.82 0.33 -14.08
N LEU A 61 4.82 0.57 -13.23
CA LEU A 61 6.13 -0.05 -13.36
C LEU A 61 6.07 -1.57 -13.25
N THR A 62 5.26 -2.11 -12.33
CA THR A 62 5.13 -3.56 -12.16
C THR A 62 4.31 -4.19 -13.28
N ASP A 63 3.35 -3.48 -13.88
CA ASP A 63 2.58 -3.93 -15.07
C ASP A 63 3.46 -4.12 -16.31
N HIS A 64 4.55 -3.35 -16.41
CA HIS A 64 5.43 -3.31 -17.57
C HIS A 64 6.85 -3.80 -17.27
N LEU A 65 7.04 -4.57 -16.20
CA LEU A 65 8.36 -4.94 -15.69
C LEU A 65 9.25 -5.62 -16.74
N ALA A 66 8.65 -6.43 -17.62
CA ALA A 66 9.35 -7.11 -18.73
C ALA A 66 9.89 -6.15 -19.82
N SER A 67 9.31 -4.95 -19.94
CA SER A 67 9.73 -3.92 -20.90
C SER A 67 10.66 -2.88 -20.28
N LEU A 68 10.91 -2.95 -18.97
CA LEU A 68 11.79 -2.01 -18.27
C LEU A 68 13.26 -2.44 -18.37
N PRO A 69 14.20 -1.48 -18.32
CA PRO A 69 15.62 -1.80 -18.19
C PRO A 69 15.89 -2.69 -16.98
N LEU A 70 16.80 -3.66 -17.12
CA LEU A 70 17.13 -4.64 -16.07
C LEU A 70 17.47 -3.96 -14.73
N ALA A 71 18.14 -2.81 -14.78
CA ALA A 71 18.47 -2.02 -13.60
C ALA A 71 17.24 -1.57 -12.81
N VAL A 72 16.13 -1.21 -13.48
CA VAL A 72 14.90 -0.81 -12.80
C VAL A 72 14.24 -2.01 -12.13
N THR A 73 14.17 -3.14 -12.83
CA THR A 73 13.64 -4.40 -12.30
C THR A 73 14.43 -4.90 -11.09
N ALA A 74 15.77 -4.85 -11.17
CA ALA A 74 16.65 -5.19 -10.05
C ALA A 74 16.38 -4.30 -8.83
N ARG A 75 16.17 -3.01 -9.03
CA ARG A 75 15.84 -2.10 -7.92
C ARG A 75 14.49 -2.41 -7.30
N ILE A 76 13.48 -2.72 -8.09
CA ILE A 76 12.13 -3.05 -7.61
C ILE A 76 12.12 -4.36 -6.81
N LEU A 77 12.77 -5.41 -7.33
CA LEU A 77 12.71 -6.76 -6.77
C LEU A 77 13.78 -7.02 -5.71
N ASP A 78 15.02 -6.61 -5.97
CA ASP A 78 16.17 -7.04 -5.17
C ASP A 78 16.60 -5.97 -4.17
N THR A 79 16.66 -4.69 -4.61
CA THR A 79 17.13 -3.60 -3.73
C THR A 79 16.07 -3.13 -2.75
N TYR A 80 14.84 -2.87 -3.23
CA TYR A 80 13.77 -2.31 -2.42
C TYR A 80 12.79 -3.33 -1.90
N ASP A 81 12.85 -4.56 -2.42
CA ASP A 81 11.94 -5.65 -2.09
C ASP A 81 10.48 -5.16 -2.00
N LEU A 82 9.97 -4.64 -3.12
CA LEU A 82 8.77 -3.81 -3.12
C LEU A 82 7.52 -4.52 -2.55
N LEU A 83 7.44 -5.84 -2.67
CA LEU A 83 6.38 -6.64 -2.04
C LEU A 83 6.37 -6.50 -0.51
N MET A 84 7.54 -6.36 0.12
CA MET A 84 7.67 -6.19 1.57
C MET A 84 7.27 -4.79 2.05
N LEU A 85 7.07 -3.84 1.14
CA LEU A 85 6.48 -2.54 1.44
C LEU A 85 4.99 -2.51 1.14
N LEU A 86 4.58 -3.08 0.00
CA LEU A 86 3.17 -3.10 -0.42
C LEU A 86 2.30 -3.94 0.52
N GLY A 87 2.82 -5.06 1.03
CA GLY A 87 2.09 -5.90 1.98
C GLY A 87 1.67 -5.14 3.24
N PRO A 88 2.62 -4.63 4.04
CA PRO A 88 2.29 -3.83 5.22
C PRO A 88 1.45 -2.58 4.93
N LEU A 89 1.58 -1.95 3.76
CA LEU A 89 0.71 -0.82 3.37
C LEU A 89 -0.76 -1.23 3.22
N LEU A 90 -1.03 -2.41 2.65
CA LEU A 90 -2.39 -2.95 2.53
C LEU A 90 -2.97 -3.38 3.88
N GLU A 91 -2.13 -3.76 4.83
CA GLU A 91 -2.52 -4.04 6.22
C GLU A 91 -2.87 -2.75 6.97
N LEU A 92 -1.98 -1.74 6.92
CA LEU A 92 -2.12 -0.48 7.67
C LEU A 92 -3.14 0.49 7.06
N LYS A 93 -3.26 0.51 5.73
CA LYS A 93 -4.11 1.42 4.94
C LYS A 93 -3.96 2.89 5.37
N PRO A 94 -2.77 3.51 5.28
CA PRO A 94 -2.51 4.86 5.79
C PRO A 94 -3.34 5.98 5.13
N TRP A 95 -4.02 5.68 4.01
CA TRP A 95 -4.98 6.56 3.35
C TRP A 95 -6.41 6.43 3.91
N GLN A 96 -6.63 5.62 4.94
CA GLN A 96 -7.90 5.48 5.64
C GLN A 96 -7.70 5.80 7.12
N ALA A 97 -8.69 6.42 7.75
CA ALA A 97 -8.70 6.67 9.18
C ALA A 97 -10.13 6.59 9.70
N THR A 98 -10.31 5.92 10.84
CA THR A 98 -11.60 5.86 11.53
C THR A 98 -11.44 6.61 12.85
N SER A 99 -12.25 7.64 13.06
CA SER A 99 -12.28 8.35 14.34
C SER A 99 -12.89 7.49 15.45
N GLU A 100 -12.65 7.83 16.71
CA GLU A 100 -13.30 7.17 17.85
C GLU A 100 -14.84 7.15 17.75
N ASP A 101 -15.45 8.20 17.17
CA ASP A 101 -16.89 8.30 16.95
C ASP A 101 -17.41 7.37 15.82
N GLY A 102 -16.55 6.54 15.23
CA GLY A 102 -16.88 5.62 14.13
C GLY A 102 -16.89 6.27 12.73
N GLU A 103 -16.67 7.59 12.60
CA GLU A 103 -16.60 8.25 11.30
C GLU A 103 -15.36 7.80 10.51
N MET A 104 -15.57 7.13 9.38
CA MET A 104 -14.51 6.77 8.44
C MET A 104 -14.18 7.92 7.50
N ARG A 105 -12.88 8.13 7.26
CA ARG A 105 -12.34 9.09 6.31
C ARG A 105 -11.31 8.45 5.40
N ARG A 106 -11.18 9.00 4.21
CA ARG A 106 -10.17 8.60 3.23
C ARG A 106 -9.43 9.82 2.70
N PHE A 107 -8.13 9.67 2.52
CA PHE A 107 -7.33 10.67 1.85
C PHE A 107 -7.47 10.53 0.34
N ALA A 108 -8.02 11.56 -0.31
CA ALA A 108 -8.17 11.61 -1.76
C ALA A 108 -8.07 13.06 -2.24
N ASN A 109 -7.41 13.26 -3.38
CA ASN A 109 -7.29 14.58 -4.03
C ASN A 109 -6.79 15.69 -3.09
N GLY A 110 -5.77 15.39 -2.28
CA GLY A 110 -5.15 16.38 -1.38
C GLY A 110 -5.92 16.69 -0.11
N GLN A 111 -6.93 15.89 0.25
CA GLN A 111 -7.75 16.14 1.44
C GLN A 111 -8.28 14.85 2.06
N TRP A 112 -8.54 14.91 3.36
CA TRP A 112 -9.27 13.86 4.09
C TRP A 112 -10.77 14.09 3.97
N VAL A 113 -11.47 13.16 3.33
CA VAL A 113 -12.90 13.26 3.05
C VAL A 113 -13.65 12.20 3.86
N ARG A 114 -14.79 12.59 4.45
CA ARG A 114 -15.70 11.66 5.11
C ARG A 114 -16.26 10.67 4.10
N VAL A 115 -16.23 9.39 4.45
CA VAL A 115 -16.87 8.33 3.68
C VAL A 115 -18.31 8.18 4.19
N PRO A 116 -19.33 8.29 3.32
CA PRO A 116 -20.70 7.97 3.69
C PRO A 116 -20.82 6.51 4.12
N ASP A 117 -21.70 6.22 5.09
CA ASP A 117 -21.81 4.87 5.68
C ASP A 117 -22.07 3.78 4.63
N GLY A 118 -22.90 4.10 3.63
CA GLY A 118 -23.20 3.21 2.50
C GLY A 118 -22.06 3.00 1.50
N GLU A 119 -20.94 3.75 1.59
CA GLU A 119 -19.80 3.66 0.69
C GLU A 119 -18.52 3.13 1.35
N THR A 120 -18.59 2.79 2.65
CA THR A 120 -17.47 2.25 3.43
C THR A 120 -16.84 1.01 2.78
N HIS A 121 -17.65 0.19 2.09
CA HIS A 121 -17.21 -1.00 1.38
C HIS A 121 -16.42 -0.72 0.07
N LYS A 122 -16.59 0.47 -0.53
CA LYS A 122 -15.91 0.81 -1.80
C LYS A 122 -14.41 0.96 -1.56
N LEU A 123 -13.56 0.42 -2.42
CA LEU A 123 -12.12 0.57 -2.27
C LEU A 123 -11.65 1.94 -2.78
N PRO A 124 -10.77 2.66 -2.05
CA PRO A 124 -10.15 3.85 -2.60
C PRO A 124 -9.17 3.49 -3.72
N LYS A 125 -9.04 4.40 -4.70
CA LYS A 125 -8.20 4.18 -5.90
C LYS A 125 -6.77 3.75 -5.55
N CYS A 126 -6.16 4.35 -4.54
CA CYS A 126 -4.80 4.02 -4.11
C CYS A 126 -4.65 2.58 -3.61
N GLU A 127 -5.65 2.06 -2.90
CA GLU A 127 -5.68 0.68 -2.44
C GLU A 127 -5.82 -0.29 -3.62
N ILE A 128 -6.66 0.06 -4.61
CA ILE A 128 -6.75 -0.69 -5.87
C ILE A 128 -5.37 -0.73 -6.57
N GLN A 129 -4.67 0.40 -6.66
CA GLN A 129 -3.32 0.42 -7.24
C GLN A 129 -2.32 -0.45 -6.47
N ALA A 130 -2.38 -0.44 -5.15
CA ALA A 130 -1.53 -1.28 -4.30
C ALA A 130 -1.81 -2.77 -4.52
N TRP A 131 -3.09 -3.18 -4.55
CA TRP A 131 -3.49 -4.55 -4.85
C TRP A 131 -3.04 -5.02 -6.23
N LEU A 132 -3.24 -4.20 -7.26
CA LEU A 132 -2.79 -4.50 -8.62
C LEU A 132 -1.26 -4.60 -8.70
N ALA A 133 -0.53 -3.76 -7.96
CA ALA A 133 0.92 -3.87 -7.91
C ALA A 133 1.38 -5.19 -7.26
N VAL A 134 0.73 -5.62 -6.18
CA VAL A 134 0.99 -6.94 -5.56
C VAL A 134 0.65 -8.07 -6.51
N HIS A 135 -0.53 -8.02 -7.15
CA HIS A 135 -0.93 -8.99 -8.16
C HIS A 135 0.14 -9.14 -9.26
N ASN A 136 0.61 -8.03 -9.83
CA ASN A 136 1.60 -8.05 -10.90
C ASN A 136 2.92 -8.70 -10.46
N LEU A 137 3.38 -8.42 -9.24
CA LEU A 137 4.63 -8.99 -8.71
C LEU A 137 4.50 -10.46 -8.28
N VAL A 138 3.34 -10.86 -7.76
CA VAL A 138 3.12 -12.24 -7.29
C VAL A 138 2.75 -13.17 -8.44
N CYS A 139 1.99 -12.71 -9.43
CA CYS A 139 1.43 -13.57 -10.47
C CYS A 139 2.28 -13.63 -11.74
N ASP A 140 3.19 -12.68 -11.98
CA ASP A 140 4.06 -12.69 -13.15
C ASP A 140 5.11 -13.83 -13.08
N PRO A 141 5.10 -14.79 -14.04
CA PRO A 141 6.08 -15.88 -14.07
C PRO A 141 7.54 -15.40 -14.17
N ASN A 142 7.79 -14.27 -14.84
CA ASN A 142 9.13 -13.71 -14.96
C ASN A 142 9.64 -13.18 -13.61
N VAL A 143 8.75 -12.61 -12.80
CA VAL A 143 9.07 -12.23 -11.42
C VAL A 143 9.33 -13.48 -10.60
N ARG A 144 8.47 -14.50 -10.65
CA ARG A 144 8.65 -15.75 -9.87
C ARG A 144 9.97 -16.47 -10.14
N ARG A 145 10.50 -16.41 -11.37
CA ARG A 145 11.80 -17.01 -11.72
C ARG A 145 12.99 -16.33 -11.05
N ARG A 146 12.88 -15.03 -10.76
CA ARG A 146 13.95 -14.22 -10.17
C ARG A 146 13.76 -13.98 -8.67
N TYR A 147 12.52 -13.79 -8.25
CA TYR A 147 12.15 -13.41 -6.90
C TYR A 147 11.81 -14.65 -6.07
N GLN A 148 12.72 -15.00 -5.16
CA GLN A 148 12.54 -16.14 -4.26
C GLN A 148 11.58 -15.78 -3.11
N PHE A 149 10.45 -16.49 -3.03
CA PHE A 149 9.53 -16.44 -1.89
C PHE A 149 10.05 -17.32 -0.74
N ASN A 150 11.05 -16.84 -0.03
CA ASN A 150 11.52 -17.48 1.20
C ASN A 150 10.45 -17.42 2.32
N SER A 151 10.72 -18.10 3.42
CA SER A 151 9.80 -18.16 4.57
C SER A 151 9.34 -16.78 5.07
N PHE A 152 10.23 -15.80 5.16
CA PHE A 152 9.90 -14.43 5.59
C PHE A 152 8.92 -13.74 4.63
N ARG A 153 9.25 -13.70 3.33
CA ARG A 153 8.43 -13.05 2.30
C ARG A 153 7.07 -13.73 2.18
N LYS A 154 7.06 -15.07 2.21
CA LYS A 154 5.83 -15.87 2.21
C LYS A 154 4.94 -15.48 3.40
N ASN A 155 5.50 -15.40 4.61
CA ASN A 155 4.73 -15.03 5.81
C ASN A 155 4.12 -13.62 5.70
N VAL A 156 4.83 -12.66 5.12
CA VAL A 156 4.30 -11.31 4.86
C VAL A 156 3.13 -11.37 3.88
N LEU A 157 3.28 -12.07 2.76
CA LEU A 157 2.23 -12.17 1.74
C LEU A 157 1.00 -12.95 2.23
N LEU A 158 1.20 -14.00 3.03
CA LEU A 158 0.08 -14.79 3.56
C LEU A 158 -0.80 -13.99 4.54
N ARG A 159 -0.29 -12.94 5.20
CA ARG A 159 -1.14 -12.03 5.98
C ARG A 159 -2.15 -11.30 5.12
N LEU A 160 -1.82 -11.01 3.85
CA LEU A 160 -2.73 -10.35 2.91
C LEU A 160 -3.99 -11.17 2.60
N ARG A 161 -3.96 -12.49 2.78
CA ARG A 161 -5.15 -13.35 2.61
C ARG A 161 -6.29 -12.89 3.51
N GLY A 162 -5.98 -12.43 4.72
CA GLY A 162 -6.97 -11.90 5.66
C GLY A 162 -7.62 -10.60 5.21
N PHE A 163 -7.08 -9.92 4.19
CA PHE A 163 -7.59 -8.66 3.65
C PHE A 163 -8.18 -8.81 2.25
N LEU A 164 -7.99 -9.96 1.60
CA LEU A 164 -8.48 -10.27 0.27
C LEU A 164 -9.85 -10.95 0.35
N HIS A 165 -10.84 -10.22 0.82
CA HIS A 165 -12.23 -10.69 0.94
C HIS A 165 -12.95 -10.72 -0.41
N GLU A 166 -14.08 -11.41 -0.47
CA GLU A 166 -14.97 -11.46 -1.65
C GLU A 166 -15.28 -10.07 -2.19
N SER A 167 -15.60 -9.11 -1.32
CA SER A 167 -15.89 -7.72 -1.72
C SER A 167 -14.70 -6.99 -2.37
N VAL A 168 -13.46 -7.39 -2.09
CA VAL A 168 -12.26 -6.86 -2.75
C VAL A 168 -12.11 -7.46 -4.14
N VAL A 169 -12.35 -8.77 -4.26
CA VAL A 169 -12.30 -9.50 -5.53
C VAL A 169 -13.42 -9.07 -6.46
N ASP A 170 -14.64 -8.85 -5.96
CA ASP A 170 -15.77 -8.33 -6.75
C ASP A 170 -15.45 -6.98 -7.39
N GLN A 171 -14.73 -6.12 -6.67
CA GLN A 171 -14.30 -4.81 -7.16
C GLN A 171 -13.05 -4.88 -8.07
N ILE A 172 -12.23 -5.94 -7.93
CA ILE A 172 -10.99 -6.12 -8.68
C ILE A 172 -10.87 -7.60 -9.11
N PRO A 173 -11.63 -8.05 -10.14
CA PRO A 173 -11.77 -9.48 -10.45
C PRO A 173 -10.47 -10.22 -10.76
N VAL A 174 -9.45 -9.52 -11.27
CA VAL A 174 -8.13 -10.10 -11.55
C VAL A 174 -7.41 -10.62 -10.28
N LEU A 175 -7.84 -10.18 -9.08
CA LEU A 175 -7.24 -10.66 -7.83
C LEU A 175 -7.62 -12.10 -7.48
N VAL A 176 -8.53 -12.75 -8.21
CA VAL A 176 -8.76 -14.20 -8.09
C VAL A 176 -7.45 -14.97 -8.30
N ASP A 177 -6.62 -14.55 -9.26
CA ASP A 177 -5.33 -15.20 -9.53
C ASP A 177 -4.32 -14.97 -8.40
N LEU A 178 -4.37 -13.79 -7.77
CA LEU A 178 -3.58 -13.51 -6.57
C LEU A 178 -4.04 -14.38 -5.40
N GLN A 179 -5.35 -14.53 -5.18
CA GLN A 179 -5.91 -15.37 -4.14
C GLN A 179 -5.45 -16.82 -4.29
N ARG A 180 -5.60 -17.38 -5.51
CA ARG A 180 -5.11 -18.73 -5.84
C ARG A 180 -3.62 -18.86 -5.56
N SER A 181 -2.82 -17.88 -5.99
CA SER A 181 -1.37 -17.89 -5.78
C SER A 181 -0.99 -17.90 -4.30
N LEU A 182 -1.71 -17.14 -3.47
CA LEU A 182 -1.48 -17.13 -2.02
C LEU A 182 -1.92 -18.46 -1.38
N ASP A 183 -2.99 -19.08 -1.85
CA ASP A 183 -3.43 -20.40 -1.37
C ASP A 183 -2.42 -21.49 -1.74
N GLU A 184 -1.90 -21.51 -2.97
CA GLU A 184 -0.82 -22.42 -3.40
C GLU A 184 0.45 -22.23 -2.54
N MET A 185 0.78 -20.98 -2.20
CA MET A 185 1.90 -20.69 -1.31
C MET A 185 1.70 -21.34 0.05
N THR A 186 0.49 -21.45 0.60
CA THR A 186 0.28 -22.10 1.91
C THR A 186 0.74 -23.55 1.94
N LEU A 187 0.49 -24.28 0.86
CA LEU A 187 0.80 -25.70 0.70
C LEU A 187 2.28 -25.96 0.39
N SER A 188 2.96 -24.97 -0.20
CA SER A 188 4.34 -25.11 -0.67
C SER A 188 5.33 -24.87 0.47
N GLU A 189 6.31 -25.76 0.67
CA GLU A 189 7.43 -25.48 1.57
C GLU A 189 8.31 -24.37 1.00
N ALA A 190 8.59 -23.35 1.81
CA ALA A 190 9.45 -22.25 1.40
C ALA A 190 10.89 -22.50 1.89
N PRO A 191 11.91 -22.25 1.05
CA PRO A 191 13.29 -22.35 1.48
C PRO A 191 13.58 -21.38 2.62
N ASN A 192 14.53 -21.75 3.50
CA ASN A 192 14.91 -20.87 4.60
C ASN A 192 15.54 -19.59 4.04
N ALA A 193 15.23 -18.43 4.65
CA ALA A 193 15.78 -17.15 4.22
C ALA A 193 17.32 -17.11 4.23
N ALA A 194 17.95 -17.90 5.11
CA ALA A 194 19.40 -18.04 5.20
C ALA A 194 20.05 -18.91 4.09
N GLU A 195 19.26 -19.67 3.34
CA GLU A 195 19.75 -20.62 2.32
C GLU A 195 19.70 -20.05 0.89
N GLY A 196 19.19 -18.83 0.72
CA GLY A 196 19.11 -18.16 -0.58
C GLY A 196 20.49 -17.75 -1.08
N LYS A 197 21.07 -18.50 -2.03
CA LYS A 197 22.16 -17.97 -2.86
C LYS A 197 21.64 -16.76 -3.63
N PRO A 198 22.39 -15.65 -3.72
CA PRO A 198 22.00 -14.55 -4.60
C PRO A 198 21.85 -15.10 -6.02
N ALA A 199 20.73 -14.77 -6.66
CA ALA A 199 20.52 -15.04 -8.07
C ALA A 199 21.44 -14.12 -8.87
N TYR A 200 22.70 -14.54 -9.02
CA TYR A 200 23.66 -13.97 -9.95
C TYR A 200 24.35 -15.10 -10.71
#